data_AF-A0A2U3Q651-F1
#
_entry.id   AF-A0A2U3Q651-F1
#
_cell.length_a   1.000
_cell.length_b   1.000
_cell.length_c   1.000
_cell.angle_alpha   90.00
_cell.angle_beta   90.00
_cell.angle_gamma   90.00
#
_symmetry.space_group_name_H-M   'P 1'
#
loop_
_entity.id
_entity.type
_entity.pdbx_description
1 polymer ?
#
loop_
_entity_poly.entity_id
_entity_poly.type
_entity_poly.pdbx_seq_one_letter_code
_entity_poly.pdbx_strand_id
1 'polypeptide(L)'
;MAILFGDTNGSLTGRQHGGAQTLVGSDPTNMLFGDAGVDLRDRAVGGNDTLLTSGSGSLFGDAGGNISDYALGGNDTLSADVPASAIIPGETFILSMYGDAGGSISDRALGGNDSLNVELPLAFTPGVRVNAYGDAGETLAGQARGGDDHFGVSGGGHQTVAVYGDAGGNLINRAVGGNDTFVGHTGPDSTFEFYGDAGGSLFGYARGGSDSFTASGSEYNNHLYGDAGGDMAGHAAGGNDSFAVSGINPFNFVFGDGGGNMSASAAGGNDTFNDSSDATLADRNVFAGDAGGNMSGLARGGDDTFNKTGLGGSTFYGDAAGDMSDGAHGGNDTFQASGTQDQNVFYGDAGGNMGDQAVGGDDTYIGGNVFSQLANQAYGDASTMSGHAHGGNDTLVGGDDPNPHPAGSYETTLVGDAKSMSDYASGGNDKLVSGTGNDDIWGDAQVMLGFANGGNDTFVFNFDSGHDRIEDFGQALSNLGSDHIDVSALGIADFSDLSISKFDPATHESTITFSPGNDVVVHSEEALRPEDFIFAPHQDLLMA
;
A
#
# COMPACT_ATOMS: atom_id res chain seq x y z
N MET A 1 -0.63 4.86 42.87
CA MET A 1 -1.57 4.62 41.78
C MET A 1 -2.73 5.55 42.01
N ALA A 2 -2.86 6.56 41.15
CA ALA A 2 -3.95 7.52 41.23
C ALA A 2 -5.14 6.98 40.42
N ILE A 3 -6.35 7.16 40.94
CA ILE A 3 -7.60 6.90 40.22
C ILE A 3 -8.43 8.18 40.33
N LEU A 4 -8.70 8.82 39.19
CA LEU A 4 -9.42 10.08 39.11
C LEU A 4 -10.64 9.92 38.19
N PHE A 5 -11.78 10.45 38.63
CA PHE A 5 -13.02 10.52 37.87
C PHE A 5 -13.44 11.99 37.80
N GLY A 6 -13.76 12.53 36.62
CA GLY A 6 -14.25 13.90 36.49
C GLY A 6 -15.71 14.04 36.91
N ASP A 7 -16.59 13.11 36.50
CA ASP A 7 -18.01 13.13 36.91
C ASP A 7 -18.41 12.00 37.87
N THR A 8 -18.24 10.74 37.46
CA THR A 8 -18.78 9.60 38.21
C THR A 8 -17.91 8.36 38.11
N ASN A 9 -17.82 7.60 39.21
CA ASN A 9 -17.19 6.28 39.18
C ASN A 9 -18.12 5.16 38.67
N GLY A 10 -19.35 5.50 38.28
CA GLY A 10 -20.35 4.62 37.71
C GLY A 10 -20.64 4.95 36.24
N SER A 11 -21.87 4.70 35.81
CA SER A 11 -22.33 5.01 34.45
C SER A 11 -23.07 6.36 34.37
N LEU A 12 -23.00 7.01 33.21
CA LEU A 12 -23.94 8.03 32.79
C LEU A 12 -25.07 7.39 31.95
N THR A 13 -26.32 7.78 32.22
CA THR A 13 -27.51 7.15 31.63
C THR A 13 -28.59 8.19 31.30
N GLY A 14 -29.61 7.78 30.54
CA GLY A 14 -30.74 8.63 30.19
C GLY A 14 -30.33 9.82 29.32
N ARG A 15 -30.33 11.04 29.89
CA ARG A 15 -29.93 12.30 29.23
C ARG A 15 -28.93 13.07 30.11
N GLN A 16 -28.11 12.34 30.84
CA GLN A 16 -27.03 12.94 31.62
C GLN A 16 -25.96 13.47 30.65
N HIS A 17 -25.26 14.50 31.10
CA HIS A 17 -24.17 15.12 30.36
C HIS A 17 -22.96 15.15 31.27
N GLY A 18 -21.85 14.64 30.75
CA GLY A 18 -20.52 14.89 31.26
C GLY A 18 -20.15 16.36 31.21
N GLY A 19 -19.18 16.74 32.03
CA GLY A 19 -18.61 18.07 32.04
C GLY A 19 -17.25 18.11 31.34
N ALA A 20 -16.83 19.28 30.88
CA ALA A 20 -15.46 19.47 30.40
C ALA A 20 -14.51 19.70 31.59
N GLN A 21 -13.68 18.72 31.93
CA GLN A 21 -12.72 18.75 33.03
C GLN A 21 -11.26 18.69 32.57
N THR A 22 -10.37 18.99 33.52
CA THR A 22 -8.93 18.81 33.34
C THR A 22 -8.42 17.93 34.47
N LEU A 23 -7.95 16.73 34.12
CA LEU A 23 -7.45 15.73 35.05
C LEU A 23 -5.95 15.58 34.90
N VAL A 24 -5.21 15.56 36.02
CA VAL A 24 -3.74 15.46 36.01
C VAL A 24 -3.29 14.28 36.86
N GLY A 25 -2.75 13.25 36.22
CA GLY A 25 -2.17 12.07 36.84
C GLY A 25 -0.73 12.35 37.31
N SER A 26 -0.55 12.53 38.62
CA SER A 26 0.75 12.83 39.22
C SER A 26 1.51 11.61 39.75
N ASP A 27 0.92 10.43 39.69
CA ASP A 27 1.54 9.19 40.17
C ASP A 27 2.33 8.49 39.04
N PRO A 28 3.24 7.56 39.36
CA PRO A 28 3.92 6.74 38.34
C PRO A 28 2.99 5.84 37.52
N THR A 29 1.81 5.54 38.05
CA THR A 29 0.75 4.77 37.40
C THR A 29 -0.60 5.43 37.69
N ASN A 30 -1.36 5.74 36.65
CA ASN A 30 -2.60 6.50 36.76
C ASN A 30 -3.76 5.80 36.02
N MET A 31 -4.98 5.96 36.55
CA MET A 31 -6.22 5.70 35.83
C MET A 31 -7.07 6.98 35.88
N LEU A 32 -7.31 7.58 34.72
CA LEU A 32 -8.06 8.83 34.59
C LEU A 32 -9.29 8.55 33.75
N PHE A 33 -10.45 8.95 34.24
CA PHE A 33 -11.73 8.90 33.52
C PHE A 33 -12.27 10.32 33.48
N GLY A 34 -12.42 10.93 32.31
CA GLY A 34 -13.02 12.26 32.18
C GLY A 34 -14.44 12.22 32.74
N ASP A 35 -15.32 11.42 32.16
CA ASP A 35 -16.69 11.35 32.64
C ASP A 35 -17.00 10.18 33.59
N ALA A 36 -17.09 8.98 33.02
CA ALA A 36 -17.74 7.82 33.59
C ALA A 36 -16.77 6.67 33.77
N GLY A 37 -16.63 6.20 35.01
CA GLY A 37 -15.80 5.03 35.32
C GLY A 37 -16.29 3.71 34.72
N VAL A 38 -17.50 3.65 34.14
CA VAL A 38 -18.10 2.40 33.65
C VAL A 38 -18.69 2.54 32.24
N ASP A 39 -19.85 3.19 32.05
CA ASP A 39 -20.49 3.20 30.73
C ASP A 39 -21.23 4.52 30.47
N LEU A 40 -21.40 4.88 29.20
CA LEU A 40 -22.38 5.86 28.72
C LEU A 40 -23.52 5.11 27.99
N ARG A 41 -24.76 5.34 28.41
CA ARG A 41 -25.94 4.63 27.87
C ARG A 41 -27.11 5.56 27.53
N ASP A 42 -28.09 5.01 26.82
CA ASP A 42 -29.29 5.71 26.35
C ASP A 42 -28.99 6.90 25.43
N ARG A 43 -28.96 8.12 25.97
CA ARG A 43 -28.64 9.39 25.28
C ARG A 43 -27.74 10.24 26.18
N ALA A 44 -26.92 9.59 27.01
CA ALA A 44 -25.87 10.28 27.73
C ALA A 44 -24.88 10.90 26.75
N VAL A 45 -24.23 11.99 27.14
CA VAL A 45 -23.27 12.71 26.30
C VAL A 45 -22.01 12.95 27.09
N GLY A 46 -20.89 12.60 26.47
CA GLY A 46 -19.52 12.85 26.89
C GLY A 46 -19.21 14.32 27.11
N GLY A 47 -18.32 14.61 28.06
CA GLY A 47 -17.66 15.89 28.24
C GLY A 47 -16.47 16.04 27.30
N ASN A 48 -16.05 17.28 27.02
CA ASN A 48 -14.79 17.49 26.29
C ASN A 48 -13.68 17.73 27.31
N ASP A 49 -12.96 16.69 27.64
CA ASP A 49 -12.00 16.59 28.71
C ASP A 49 -10.54 16.80 28.27
N THR A 50 -9.71 17.14 29.23
CA THR A 50 -8.26 17.22 29.07
C THR A 50 -7.55 16.37 30.10
N LEU A 51 -6.94 15.26 29.68
CA LEU A 51 -6.30 14.29 30.57
C LEU A 51 -4.78 14.34 30.38
N LEU A 52 -4.05 14.63 31.45
CA LEU A 52 -2.60 14.81 31.44
C LEU A 52 -1.92 13.77 32.33
N THR A 53 -0.88 13.10 31.85
CA THR A 53 -0.05 12.18 32.64
C THR A 53 1.45 12.34 32.32
N SER A 54 2.29 11.90 33.24
CA SER A 54 3.72 11.64 32.98
C SER A 54 4.14 10.21 33.33
N GLY A 55 3.17 9.37 33.66
CA GLY A 55 3.36 8.00 34.13
C GLY A 55 2.56 7.00 33.29
N SER A 56 2.76 5.72 33.61
CA SER A 56 2.06 4.58 33.01
C SER A 56 0.57 4.56 33.36
N GLY A 57 -0.18 3.65 32.74
CA GLY A 57 -1.58 3.36 33.08
C GLY A 57 -2.55 3.71 31.96
N SER A 58 -3.76 4.12 32.31
CA SER A 58 -4.88 4.27 31.36
C SER A 58 -5.59 5.62 31.49
N LEU A 59 -5.88 6.22 30.35
CA LEU A 59 -6.65 7.47 30.22
C LEU A 59 -7.88 7.14 29.38
N PHE A 60 -9.05 7.49 29.88
CA PHE A 60 -10.34 7.34 29.19
C PHE A 60 -10.98 8.73 29.16
N GLY A 61 -11.22 9.29 27.98
CA GLY A 61 -11.87 10.59 27.89
C GLY A 61 -13.29 10.50 28.44
N ASP A 62 -14.15 9.62 27.91
CA ASP A 62 -15.50 9.48 28.45
C ASP A 62 -15.73 8.28 29.35
N ALA A 63 -15.68 7.07 28.80
CA ALA A 63 -16.16 5.85 29.42
C ALA A 63 -15.01 4.88 29.68
N GLY A 64 -14.85 4.45 30.93
CA GLY A 64 -13.97 3.34 31.29
C GLY A 64 -14.37 1.98 30.68
N GLY A 65 -15.59 1.88 30.16
CA GLY A 65 -16.18 0.69 29.53
C GLY A 65 -16.87 1.08 28.23
N ASN A 66 -18.19 0.88 28.12
CA ASN A 66 -18.87 0.94 26.81
C ASN A 66 -19.65 2.24 26.60
N ILE A 67 -19.85 2.59 25.33
CA ILE A 67 -20.82 3.58 24.87
C ILE A 67 -21.88 2.87 24.00
N SER A 68 -23.16 3.00 24.36
CA SER A 68 -24.24 2.25 23.69
C SER A 68 -25.50 3.07 23.44
N ASP A 69 -26.47 2.45 22.77
CA ASP A 69 -27.76 3.03 22.39
C ASP A 69 -27.63 4.22 21.42
N TYR A 70 -27.77 5.45 21.93
CA TYR A 70 -27.64 6.73 21.23
C TYR A 70 -26.76 7.69 22.04
N ALA A 71 -25.91 7.15 22.92
CA ALA A 71 -24.96 7.96 23.66
C ALA A 71 -23.90 8.53 22.72
N LEU A 72 -23.29 9.63 23.14
CA LEU A 72 -22.30 10.35 22.36
C LEU A 72 -21.03 10.48 23.20
N GLY A 73 -19.90 10.18 22.61
CA GLY A 73 -18.60 10.58 23.13
C GLY A 73 -18.36 12.09 22.99
N GLY A 74 -17.40 12.59 23.75
CA GLY A 74 -16.93 13.96 23.77
C GLY A 74 -15.65 14.12 22.95
N ASN A 75 -15.28 15.36 22.64
CA ASN A 75 -14.03 15.60 21.92
C ASN A 75 -12.93 15.94 22.93
N ASP A 76 -12.08 14.96 23.18
CA ASP A 76 -11.13 14.91 24.26
C ASP A 76 -9.69 15.22 23.83
N THR A 77 -8.89 15.63 24.81
CA THR A 77 -7.46 15.83 24.63
C THR A 77 -6.70 15.04 25.68
N LEU A 78 -6.07 13.95 25.25
CA LEU A 78 -5.25 13.11 26.10
C LEU A 78 -3.78 13.42 25.79
N SER A 79 -2.97 13.70 26.81
CA SER A 79 -1.56 14.02 26.62
C SER A 79 -0.66 13.36 27.65
N ALA A 80 0.46 12.82 27.17
CA ALA A 80 1.50 12.23 28.00
C ALA A 80 2.87 12.84 27.68
N ASP A 81 3.49 13.46 28.69
CA ASP A 81 4.90 13.87 28.64
C ASP A 81 5.68 12.87 29.50
N VAL A 82 6.34 11.91 28.85
CA VAL A 82 7.01 10.79 29.51
C VAL A 82 8.50 11.11 29.69
N PRO A 83 8.94 11.54 30.89
CA PRO A 83 10.35 11.80 31.11
C PRO A 83 11.13 10.49 31.19
N ALA A 84 12.43 10.51 30.82
CA ALA A 84 13.31 9.35 30.96
C ALA A 84 13.37 8.77 32.39
N SER A 85 13.11 9.60 33.41
CA SER A 85 13.05 9.18 34.82
C SER A 85 11.81 8.34 35.17
N ALA A 86 10.77 8.36 34.32
CA ALA A 86 9.57 7.53 34.51
C ALA A 86 9.81 6.08 34.04
N ILE A 87 10.86 5.83 33.26
CA ILE A 87 11.16 4.51 32.69
C ILE A 87 12.20 3.81 33.56
N ILE A 88 11.84 2.65 34.09
CA ILE A 88 12.72 1.82 34.91
C ILE A 88 13.35 0.74 33.99
N PRO A 89 14.68 0.71 33.82
CA PRO A 89 15.33 -0.27 32.96
C PRO A 89 15.00 -1.72 33.36
N GLY A 90 14.46 -2.50 32.42
CA GLY A 90 14.06 -3.88 32.64
C GLY A 90 12.60 -4.06 33.08
N GLU A 91 11.86 -2.98 33.28
CA GLU A 91 10.40 -2.99 33.45
C GLU A 91 9.71 -2.47 32.19
N THR A 92 8.49 -2.93 31.92
CA THR A 92 7.68 -2.45 30.79
C THR A 92 6.85 -1.25 31.25
N PHE A 93 7.04 -0.10 30.61
CA PHE A 93 6.17 1.05 30.72
C PHE A 93 5.03 0.90 29.71
N ILE A 94 3.78 0.84 30.19
CA ILE A 94 2.60 0.74 29.34
C ILE A 94 1.71 1.95 29.59
N LEU A 95 1.39 2.66 28.52
CA LEU A 95 0.40 3.72 28.48
C LEU A 95 -0.71 3.33 27.51
N SER A 96 -1.95 3.43 27.95
CA SER A 96 -3.13 3.23 27.10
C SER A 96 -4.02 4.44 27.16
N MET A 97 -4.37 4.99 26.01
CA MET A 97 -5.17 6.19 25.86
C MET A 97 -6.37 5.83 25.01
N TYR A 98 -7.57 6.07 25.53
CA TYR A 98 -8.85 5.84 24.87
C TYR A 98 -9.53 7.21 24.81
N GLY A 99 -9.77 7.72 23.61
CA GLY A 99 -10.47 8.99 23.43
C GLY A 99 -11.86 8.90 24.05
N ASP A 100 -12.73 8.02 23.57
CA ASP A 100 -14.04 7.86 24.23
C ASP A 100 -14.12 6.67 25.20
N ALA A 101 -13.96 5.44 24.70
CA ALA A 101 -14.43 4.23 25.34
C ALA A 101 -13.32 3.20 25.55
N GLY A 102 -13.11 2.78 26.80
CA GLY A 102 -12.21 1.67 27.12
C GLY A 102 -12.67 0.31 26.58
N GLY A 103 -13.96 0.18 26.28
CA GLY A 103 -14.61 -1.02 25.74
C GLY A 103 -15.14 -0.80 24.33
N SER A 104 -16.39 -1.23 24.09
CA SER A 104 -17.01 -1.17 22.76
C SER A 104 -17.94 0.04 22.60
N ILE A 105 -18.09 0.52 21.36
CA ILE A 105 -19.12 1.47 20.93
C ILE A 105 -20.14 0.75 20.06
N SER A 106 -21.43 0.86 20.39
CA SER A 106 -22.46 0.02 19.78
C SER A 106 -23.81 0.70 19.53
N ASP A 107 -24.69 -0.02 18.83
CA ASP A 107 -26.03 0.41 18.41
C ASP A 107 -26.02 1.61 17.46
N ARG A 108 -26.23 2.82 17.95
CA ARG A 108 -26.18 4.09 17.19
C ARG A 108 -25.41 5.15 17.97
N ALA A 109 -24.58 4.71 18.92
CA ALA A 109 -23.67 5.58 19.61
C ALA A 109 -22.65 6.18 18.64
N LEU A 110 -22.15 7.36 18.97
CA LEU A 110 -21.10 8.04 18.22
C LEU A 110 -19.94 8.28 19.16
N GLY A 111 -18.72 8.03 18.71
CA GLY A 111 -17.54 8.56 19.35
C GLY A 111 -17.27 10.01 18.97
N GLY A 112 -16.28 10.60 19.62
CA GLY A 112 -15.86 11.98 19.49
C GLY A 112 -14.66 12.15 18.57
N ASN A 113 -14.27 13.40 18.31
CA ASN A 113 -13.03 13.67 17.57
C ASN A 113 -11.96 14.10 18.57
N ASP A 114 -10.98 13.24 18.77
CA ASP A 114 -10.05 13.28 19.87
C ASP A 114 -8.63 13.66 19.44
N SER A 115 -7.86 14.16 20.40
CA SER A 115 -6.44 14.45 20.21
C SER A 115 -5.59 13.73 21.24
N LEU A 116 -4.80 12.76 20.77
CA LEU A 116 -3.95 11.91 21.58
C LEU A 116 -2.48 12.23 21.30
N ASN A 117 -1.83 12.90 22.25
CA ASN A 117 -0.47 13.41 22.09
C ASN A 117 0.51 12.74 23.06
N VAL A 118 1.64 12.24 22.55
CA VAL A 118 2.67 11.60 23.36
C VAL A 118 4.05 12.16 23.03
N GLU A 119 4.71 12.69 24.06
CA GLU A 119 6.12 13.06 24.04
C GLU A 119 6.93 11.99 24.77
N LEU A 120 7.79 11.31 24.03
CA LEU A 120 8.63 10.21 24.49
C LEU A 120 10.08 10.66 24.65
N PRO A 121 10.84 10.09 25.60
CA PRO A 121 12.19 10.54 25.86
C PRO A 121 13.13 10.13 24.73
N LEU A 122 14.02 11.01 24.29
CA LEU A 122 14.98 10.76 23.19
C LEU A 122 16.11 9.76 23.52
N ALA A 123 16.26 9.36 24.78
CA ALA A 123 17.34 8.48 25.20
C ALA A 123 16.98 7.02 24.92
N PHE A 124 17.99 6.16 24.68
CA PHE A 124 17.78 4.73 24.52
C PHE A 124 17.16 4.12 25.79
N THR A 125 15.86 3.89 25.78
CA THR A 125 15.09 3.31 26.88
C THR A 125 14.16 2.21 26.36
N PRO A 126 14.59 0.94 26.33
CA PRO A 126 13.75 -0.15 25.87
C PRO A 126 12.59 -0.39 26.85
N GLY A 127 11.47 -0.89 26.34
CA GLY A 127 10.34 -1.34 27.15
C GLY A 127 9.19 -0.33 27.28
N VAL A 128 9.14 0.70 26.43
CA VAL A 128 7.98 1.60 26.33
C VAL A 128 6.99 1.06 25.30
N ARG A 129 5.73 0.90 25.72
CA ARG A 129 4.59 0.61 24.85
C ARG A 129 3.50 1.65 25.07
N VAL A 130 3.06 2.26 23.97
CA VAL A 130 1.91 3.15 23.94
C VAL A 130 0.85 2.50 23.07
N ASN A 131 -0.39 2.44 23.57
CA ASN A 131 -1.57 2.09 22.78
C ASN A 131 -2.50 3.30 22.80
N ALA A 132 -2.83 3.84 21.64
CA ALA A 132 -3.78 4.93 21.49
C ALA A 132 -4.97 4.43 20.67
N TYR A 133 -6.16 4.56 21.24
CA TYR A 133 -7.44 4.25 20.62
C TYR A 133 -8.17 5.59 20.53
N GLY A 134 -8.59 6.00 19.33
CA GLY A 134 -9.41 7.18 19.14
C GLY A 134 -10.75 6.98 19.83
N ASP A 135 -11.66 6.18 19.30
CA ASP A 135 -12.94 6.00 19.99
C ASP A 135 -12.99 4.77 20.93
N ALA A 136 -12.82 3.56 20.41
CA ALA A 136 -13.13 2.32 21.12
C ALA A 136 -11.91 1.41 21.35
N GLY A 137 -11.71 1.01 22.61
CA GLY A 137 -10.69 0.03 22.98
C GLY A 137 -10.96 -1.38 22.43
N GLU A 138 -12.20 -1.70 22.09
CA GLU A 138 -12.60 -3.00 21.55
C GLU A 138 -13.29 -2.89 20.19
N THR A 139 -14.62 -2.96 20.11
CA THR A 139 -15.34 -3.12 18.83
C THR A 139 -16.28 -1.95 18.57
N LEU A 140 -16.34 -1.50 17.32
CA LEU A 140 -17.42 -0.67 16.79
C LEU A 140 -18.49 -1.56 16.15
N ALA A 141 -19.73 -1.49 16.63
CA ALA A 141 -20.78 -2.41 16.20
C ALA A 141 -22.13 -1.74 15.91
N GLY A 142 -22.87 -2.33 14.98
CA GLY A 142 -24.26 -1.95 14.72
C GLY A 142 -24.33 -0.86 13.67
N GLN A 143 -24.74 0.35 14.06
CA GLN A 143 -24.71 1.58 13.27
C GLN A 143 -23.91 2.66 14.02
N ALA A 144 -23.03 2.23 14.92
CA ALA A 144 -22.10 3.11 15.60
C ALA A 144 -21.17 3.80 14.60
N ARG A 145 -20.62 4.94 15.00
CA ARG A 145 -19.59 5.63 14.23
C ARG A 145 -18.51 6.12 15.17
N GLY A 146 -17.26 6.00 14.77
CA GLY A 146 -16.21 6.74 15.44
C GLY A 146 -16.01 8.12 14.81
N GLY A 147 -15.03 8.85 15.31
CA GLY A 147 -14.74 10.23 14.96
C GLY A 147 -13.44 10.37 14.19
N ASP A 148 -13.17 11.59 13.71
CA ASP A 148 -11.91 11.88 13.02
C ASP A 148 -10.86 12.31 14.06
N ASP A 149 -9.93 11.41 14.38
CA ASP A 149 -8.99 11.54 15.48
C ASP A 149 -7.59 11.98 15.04
N HIS A 150 -6.87 12.59 15.98
CA HIS A 150 -5.53 13.10 15.75
C HIS A 150 -4.51 12.54 16.74
N PHE A 151 -3.53 11.83 16.21
CA PHE A 151 -2.46 11.20 16.96
C PHE A 151 -1.13 11.90 16.69
N GLY A 152 -0.56 12.50 17.73
CA GLY A 152 0.73 13.18 17.68
C GLY A 152 1.78 12.45 18.51
N VAL A 153 2.84 11.95 17.87
CA VAL A 153 3.95 11.30 18.58
C VAL A 153 5.27 11.99 18.26
N SER A 154 5.98 12.39 19.32
CA SER A 154 7.31 12.97 19.21
C SER A 154 8.26 12.32 20.20
N GLY A 155 9.54 12.23 19.84
CA GLY A 155 10.55 11.59 20.70
C GLY A 155 11.29 10.48 19.96
N GLY A 156 11.90 9.53 20.67
CA GLY A 156 12.62 8.44 19.99
C GLY A 156 13.16 7.37 20.91
N GLY A 157 13.88 6.41 20.35
CA GLY A 157 14.43 5.25 21.06
C GLY A 157 13.66 3.96 20.77
N HIS A 158 14.05 2.88 21.44
CA HIS A 158 13.52 1.54 21.22
C HIS A 158 12.12 1.37 21.82
N GLN A 159 11.09 1.80 21.10
CA GLN A 159 9.71 1.92 21.57
C GLN A 159 8.71 1.34 20.57
N THR A 160 7.55 0.90 21.07
CA THR A 160 6.43 0.46 20.24
C THR A 160 5.23 1.37 20.50
N VAL A 161 4.70 1.97 19.45
CA VAL A 161 3.47 2.76 19.49
C VAL A 161 2.45 2.11 18.58
N ALA A 162 1.35 1.66 19.15
CA ALA A 162 0.19 1.17 18.42
C ALA A 162 -0.92 2.23 18.46
N VAL A 163 -1.45 2.56 17.30
CA VAL A 163 -2.53 3.54 17.11
C VAL A 163 -3.65 2.84 16.38
N TYR A 164 -4.85 2.96 16.92
CA TYR A 164 -6.10 2.51 16.32
C TYR A 164 -6.96 3.78 16.26
N GLY A 165 -7.40 4.20 15.08
CA GLY A 165 -8.29 5.36 14.96
C GLY A 165 -9.60 5.05 15.66
N ASP A 166 -10.50 4.26 15.09
CA ASP A 166 -11.78 4.05 15.78
C ASP A 166 -11.84 2.86 16.75
N ALA A 167 -11.22 1.73 16.42
CA ALA A 167 -11.45 0.47 17.13
C ALA A 167 -10.17 -0.35 17.32
N GLY A 168 -9.87 -0.70 18.56
CA GLY A 168 -8.80 -1.67 18.89
C GLY A 168 -9.05 -3.09 18.36
N GLY A 169 -10.28 -3.39 17.95
CA GLY A 169 -10.75 -4.67 17.43
C GLY A 169 -11.47 -4.49 16.10
N ASN A 170 -12.70 -4.97 15.99
CA ASN A 170 -13.39 -5.05 14.69
C ASN A 170 -14.38 -3.89 14.48
N LEU A 171 -14.65 -3.58 13.21
CA LEU A 171 -15.85 -2.87 12.78
C LEU A 171 -16.87 -3.86 12.21
N ILE A 172 -18.07 -3.90 12.79
CA ILE A 172 -19.07 -4.95 12.47
C ILE A 172 -20.45 -4.36 12.16
N ASN A 173 -21.11 -4.94 11.16
CA ASN A 173 -22.46 -4.62 10.69
C ASN A 173 -22.51 -3.41 9.78
N ARG A 174 -22.90 -2.24 10.26
CA ARG A 174 -22.93 -0.96 9.51
C ARG A 174 -22.19 0.12 10.31
N ALA A 175 -21.21 -0.32 11.11
CA ALA A 175 -20.29 0.58 11.75
C ALA A 175 -19.50 1.34 10.68
N VAL A 176 -19.13 2.58 11.00
CA VAL A 176 -18.37 3.44 10.10
C VAL A 176 -17.26 4.06 10.94
N GLY A 177 -16.02 3.89 10.52
CA GLY A 177 -14.93 4.60 11.18
C GLY A 177 -14.71 6.01 10.61
N GLY A 178 -13.74 6.71 11.16
CA GLY A 178 -13.43 8.11 10.95
C GLY A 178 -12.26 8.32 10.01
N ASN A 179 -11.91 9.58 9.74
CA ASN A 179 -10.74 9.91 8.93
C ASN A 179 -9.61 10.37 9.85
N ASP A 180 -8.78 9.42 10.22
CA ASP A 180 -7.79 9.57 11.28
C ASP A 180 -6.46 10.07 10.75
N THR A 181 -5.77 10.83 11.60
CA THR A 181 -4.49 11.43 11.24
C THR A 181 -3.43 11.10 12.26
N PHE A 182 -2.38 10.41 11.80
CA PHE A 182 -1.17 10.18 12.57
C PHE A 182 -0.01 11.06 12.09
N VAL A 183 0.69 11.70 13.02
CA VAL A 183 1.94 12.43 12.76
C VAL A 183 3.03 12.00 13.74
N GLY A 184 4.09 11.39 13.20
CA GLY A 184 5.25 10.90 13.94
C GLY A 184 6.56 11.62 13.61
N HIS A 185 7.27 12.10 14.64
CA HIS A 185 8.64 12.62 14.56
C HIS A 185 9.59 11.83 15.46
N THR A 186 10.58 11.16 14.87
CA THR A 186 11.18 9.99 15.53
C THR A 186 12.70 10.02 15.59
N GLY A 187 13.23 9.52 16.71
CA GLY A 187 14.62 9.07 16.85
C GLY A 187 14.79 7.58 16.52
N PRO A 188 16.01 7.04 16.66
CA PRO A 188 16.34 5.68 16.20
C PRO A 188 15.63 4.55 16.96
N ASP A 189 15.42 3.45 16.24
CA ASP A 189 14.90 2.13 16.63
C ASP A 189 13.42 2.07 17.09
N SER A 190 12.54 2.94 16.59
CA SER A 190 11.11 2.91 16.94
C SER A 190 10.27 2.03 16.00
N THR A 191 9.21 1.42 16.52
CA THR A 191 8.18 0.71 15.72
C THR A 191 6.83 1.38 15.88
N PHE A 192 6.18 1.70 14.76
CA PHE A 192 4.81 2.19 14.69
C PHE A 192 3.91 1.12 14.08
N GLU A 193 2.81 0.85 14.75
CA GLU A 193 1.67 0.09 14.23
C GLU A 193 0.52 1.08 14.13
N PHE A 194 0.08 1.40 12.92
CA PHE A 194 -1.03 2.31 12.67
C PHE A 194 -2.13 1.52 11.97
N TYR A 195 -3.30 1.46 12.59
CA TYR A 195 -4.54 0.98 12.03
C TYR A 195 -5.43 2.20 11.95
N GLY A 196 -5.83 2.63 10.75
CA GLY A 196 -6.71 3.77 10.56
C GLY A 196 -8.03 3.53 11.27
N ASP A 197 -8.87 2.58 10.87
CA ASP A 197 -10.11 2.35 11.65
C ASP A 197 -10.04 1.19 12.66
N ALA A 198 -9.55 0.03 12.23
CA ALA A 198 -9.74 -1.24 12.94
C ALA A 198 -8.43 -2.01 13.16
N GLY A 199 -8.07 -2.24 14.42
CA GLY A 199 -6.98 -3.16 14.77
C GLY A 199 -7.24 -4.62 14.36
N GLY A 200 -8.50 -4.97 14.14
CA GLY A 200 -8.97 -6.26 13.66
C GLY A 200 -9.52 -6.17 12.24
N SER A 201 -10.77 -6.57 12.06
CA SER A 201 -11.40 -6.79 10.75
C SER A 201 -12.62 -5.91 10.51
N LEU A 202 -12.91 -5.68 9.23
CA LEU A 202 -14.16 -5.06 8.78
C LEU A 202 -15.13 -6.13 8.26
N PHE A 203 -16.32 -6.20 8.88
CA PHE A 203 -17.33 -7.22 8.53
C PHE A 203 -18.72 -6.65 8.22
N GLY A 204 -19.34 -7.23 7.18
CA GLY A 204 -20.74 -7.02 6.87
C GLY A 204 -20.95 -5.87 5.90
N TYR A 205 -21.32 -4.69 6.39
CA TYR A 205 -21.42 -3.44 5.63
C TYR A 205 -20.64 -2.34 6.37
N ALA A 206 -19.61 -2.76 7.12
CA ALA A 206 -18.70 -1.85 7.78
C ALA A 206 -18.00 -0.98 6.74
N ARG A 207 -17.62 0.22 7.14
CA ARG A 207 -16.83 1.12 6.30
C ARG A 207 -15.71 1.69 7.13
N GLY A 208 -14.50 1.64 6.61
CA GLY A 208 -13.47 2.47 7.17
C GLY A 208 -13.46 3.86 6.53
N GLY A 209 -12.47 4.65 6.89
CA GLY A 209 -12.32 6.05 6.51
C GLY A 209 -11.05 6.30 5.69
N SER A 210 -10.85 7.57 5.34
CA SER A 210 -9.69 8.01 4.56
C SER A 210 -8.64 8.57 5.49
N ASP A 211 -7.68 7.74 5.84
CA ASP A 211 -6.71 7.99 6.88
C ASP A 211 -5.41 8.57 6.34
N SER A 212 -4.68 9.25 7.22
CA SER A 212 -3.45 9.95 6.87
C SER A 212 -2.36 9.62 7.87
N PHE A 213 -1.32 8.94 7.40
CA PHE A 213 -0.11 8.68 8.16
C PHE A 213 1.06 9.53 7.63
N THR A 214 1.73 10.26 8.52
CA THR A 214 2.98 10.94 8.20
C THR A 214 4.06 10.60 9.23
N ALA A 215 5.20 10.08 8.78
CA ALA A 215 6.35 9.84 9.65
C ALA A 215 7.67 10.37 9.07
N SER A 216 8.53 10.81 9.98
CA SER A 216 9.88 11.28 9.68
C SER A 216 10.84 10.95 10.81
N GLY A 217 12.10 10.64 10.47
CA GLY A 217 13.12 10.36 11.48
C GLY A 217 14.28 9.54 10.95
N SER A 218 14.92 8.76 11.82
CA SER A 218 16.00 7.83 11.48
C SER A 218 15.72 6.45 12.06
N GLU A 219 15.97 5.38 11.30
CA GLU A 219 15.96 3.98 11.76
C GLU A 219 14.64 3.58 12.46
N TYR A 220 13.54 3.43 11.73
CA TYR A 220 12.24 3.09 12.33
C TYR A 220 11.47 2.09 11.47
N ASN A 221 10.56 1.33 12.07
CA ASN A 221 9.74 0.34 11.38
C ASN A 221 8.28 0.79 11.43
N ASN A 222 7.58 0.71 10.30
CA ASN A 222 6.18 1.05 10.19
C ASN A 222 5.40 -0.16 9.70
N HIS A 223 4.35 -0.52 10.42
CA HIS A 223 3.29 -1.42 10.00
C HIS A 223 2.03 -0.59 9.90
N LEU A 224 1.63 -0.27 8.67
CA LEU A 224 0.57 0.66 8.35
C LEU A 224 -0.56 -0.12 7.68
N TYR A 225 -1.75 0.03 8.22
CA TYR A 225 -3.00 -0.50 7.70
C TYR A 225 -3.91 0.71 7.60
N GLY A 226 -4.46 1.02 6.42
CA GLY A 226 -5.45 2.09 6.29
C GLY A 226 -6.69 1.71 7.07
N ASP A 227 -7.55 0.81 6.61
CA ASP A 227 -8.76 0.53 7.40
C ASP A 227 -8.62 -0.59 8.44
N ALA A 228 -7.96 -1.71 8.10
CA ALA A 228 -8.09 -2.95 8.85
C ALA A 228 -6.76 -3.69 9.06
N GLY A 229 -6.42 -4.03 10.30
CA GLY A 229 -5.29 -4.91 10.62
C GLY A 229 -5.45 -6.36 10.16
N GLY A 230 -6.67 -6.79 9.84
CA GLY A 230 -7.03 -8.16 9.48
C GLY A 230 -7.88 -8.25 8.21
N ASP A 231 -8.81 -9.21 8.18
CA ASP A 231 -9.63 -9.46 6.99
C ASP A 231 -10.72 -8.39 6.76
N MET A 232 -11.07 -8.17 5.50
CA MET A 232 -12.30 -7.47 5.09
C MET A 232 -13.26 -8.46 4.42
N ALA A 233 -14.51 -8.52 4.88
CA ALA A 233 -15.47 -9.47 4.31
C ALA A 233 -16.93 -8.98 4.27
N GLY A 234 -17.68 -9.51 3.30
CA GLY A 234 -19.08 -9.19 3.08
C GLY A 234 -19.22 -8.09 2.04
N HIS A 235 -19.78 -6.95 2.44
CA HIS A 235 -19.85 -5.69 1.71
C HIS A 235 -19.11 -4.58 2.48
N ALA A 236 -18.04 -4.98 3.18
CA ALA A 236 -17.12 -4.01 3.78
C ALA A 236 -16.55 -3.11 2.68
N ALA A 237 -16.29 -1.85 3.00
CA ALA A 237 -15.57 -0.95 2.12
C ALA A 237 -14.45 -0.30 2.91
N GLY A 238 -13.25 -0.31 2.39
CA GLY A 238 -12.21 0.54 2.91
C GLY A 238 -12.30 1.96 2.35
N GLY A 239 -11.35 2.79 2.74
CA GLY A 239 -11.25 4.19 2.36
C GLY A 239 -10.04 4.47 1.50
N ASN A 240 -9.82 5.74 1.21
CA ASN A 240 -8.68 6.18 0.41
C ASN A 240 -7.63 6.78 1.33
N ASP A 241 -6.55 6.04 1.54
CA ASP A 241 -5.54 6.31 2.55
C ASP A 241 -4.28 6.95 1.99
N SER A 242 -3.63 7.75 2.83
CA SER A 242 -2.42 8.47 2.45
C SER A 242 -1.29 8.23 3.44
N PHE A 243 -0.23 7.58 2.95
CA PHE A 243 0.97 7.28 3.70
C PHE A 243 2.12 8.15 3.18
N ALA A 244 2.77 8.90 4.07
CA ALA A 244 3.93 9.73 3.73
C ALA A 244 5.09 9.45 4.68
N VAL A 245 6.18 8.92 4.13
CA VAL A 245 7.36 8.52 4.91
C VAL A 245 8.61 9.23 4.40
N SER A 246 9.45 9.69 5.33
CA SER A 246 10.68 10.43 5.03
C SER A 246 11.78 10.19 6.06
N GLY A 247 13.00 10.65 5.77
CA GLY A 247 14.13 10.52 6.69
C GLY A 247 15.05 9.37 6.30
N ILE A 248 15.76 8.76 7.25
CA ILE A 248 16.85 7.81 6.97
C ILE A 248 16.51 6.44 7.51
N ASN A 249 16.63 5.40 6.71
CA ASN A 249 16.49 4.02 7.18
C ASN A 249 15.14 3.57 7.78
N PRO A 250 13.95 3.97 7.26
CA PRO A 250 12.69 3.32 7.61
C PRO A 250 12.45 1.98 6.91
N PHE A 251 11.92 0.99 7.62
CA PHE A 251 11.28 -0.19 7.02
C PHE A 251 9.77 0.01 7.02
N ASN A 252 9.14 -0.11 5.86
CA ASN A 252 7.70 0.14 5.71
C ASN A 252 7.00 -1.12 5.22
N PHE A 253 6.00 -1.56 5.97
CA PHE A 253 4.99 -2.51 5.55
C PHE A 253 3.68 -1.73 5.51
N VAL A 254 3.16 -1.50 4.32
CA VAL A 254 1.97 -0.69 4.08
C VAL A 254 0.94 -1.60 3.41
N PHE A 255 -0.25 -1.60 4.00
CA PHE A 255 -1.45 -2.22 3.48
C PHE A 255 -2.45 -1.08 3.39
N GLY A 256 -2.89 -0.75 2.18
CA GLY A 256 -3.81 0.35 1.95
C GLY A 256 -5.12 0.11 2.69
N ASP A 257 -5.90 -0.94 2.42
CA ASP A 257 -7.07 -1.22 3.27
C ASP A 257 -6.83 -2.30 4.34
N GLY A 258 -6.67 -3.55 3.94
CA GLY A 258 -6.76 -4.73 4.80
C GLY A 258 -5.45 -5.50 4.91
N GLY A 259 -4.89 -5.61 6.12
CA GLY A 259 -3.69 -6.42 6.39
C GLY A 259 -3.88 -7.93 6.20
N GLY A 260 -5.12 -8.40 6.08
CA GLY A 260 -5.49 -9.80 5.86
C GLY A 260 -6.05 -10.07 4.46
N ASN A 261 -7.04 -10.96 4.38
CA ASN A 261 -7.71 -11.29 3.13
C ASN A 261 -8.91 -10.38 2.88
N MET A 262 -9.20 -10.11 1.60
CA MET A 262 -10.46 -9.51 1.17
C MET A 262 -11.35 -10.54 0.50
N SER A 263 -12.63 -10.55 0.86
CA SER A 263 -13.53 -11.60 0.37
C SER A 263 -14.98 -11.16 0.17
N ALA A 264 -15.70 -12.00 -0.57
CA ALA A 264 -17.12 -11.85 -0.89
C ALA A 264 -17.43 -10.68 -1.81
N SER A 265 -17.74 -9.50 -1.31
CA SER A 265 -18.00 -8.29 -2.11
C SER A 265 -17.43 -7.07 -1.39
N ALA A 266 -16.35 -7.29 -0.64
CA ALA A 266 -15.57 -6.22 -0.06
C ALA A 266 -14.97 -5.37 -1.19
N ALA A 267 -14.83 -4.08 -0.94
CA ALA A 267 -14.15 -3.16 -1.85
C ALA A 267 -13.05 -2.47 -1.05
N GLY A 268 -11.86 -2.40 -1.62
CA GLY A 268 -10.85 -1.49 -1.14
C GLY A 268 -11.03 -0.09 -1.72
N GLY A 269 -10.17 0.82 -1.33
CA GLY A 269 -10.13 2.18 -1.82
C GLY A 269 -8.85 2.49 -2.57
N ASN A 270 -8.70 3.76 -2.95
CA ASN A 270 -7.57 4.18 -3.78
C ASN A 270 -6.52 4.85 -2.90
N ASP A 271 -5.44 4.14 -2.64
CA ASP A 271 -4.44 4.48 -1.63
C ASP A 271 -3.19 5.05 -2.25
N THR A 272 -2.49 5.86 -1.46
CA THR A 272 -1.28 6.53 -1.92
C THR A 272 -0.16 6.42 -0.91
N PHE A 273 0.92 5.75 -1.30
CA PHE A 273 2.17 5.74 -0.57
C PHE A 273 3.20 6.67 -1.21
N ASN A 274 3.72 7.62 -0.43
CA ASN A 274 4.81 8.51 -0.82
C ASN A 274 6.05 8.23 0.05
N ASP A 275 7.07 7.63 -0.55
CA ASP A 275 8.37 7.37 0.10
C ASP A 275 9.46 8.30 -0.43
N SER A 276 9.90 9.20 0.45
CA SER A 276 11.02 10.13 0.21
C SER A 276 12.25 9.82 1.07
N SER A 277 12.32 8.61 1.63
CA SER A 277 13.38 8.23 2.56
C SER A 277 14.72 7.90 1.89
N ASP A 278 15.80 8.31 2.54
CA ASP A 278 17.16 7.93 2.15
C ASP A 278 17.49 6.55 2.74
N ALA A 279 18.07 5.68 1.93
CA ALA A 279 18.35 4.29 2.26
C ALA A 279 19.81 3.93 2.05
N THR A 280 20.46 3.48 3.13
CA THR A 280 21.81 2.89 3.05
C THR A 280 21.79 1.36 3.02
N LEU A 281 20.60 0.74 2.99
CA LEU A 281 20.38 -0.71 3.07
C LEU A 281 19.42 -1.16 1.95
N ALA A 282 19.63 -2.36 1.41
CA ALA A 282 18.80 -2.98 0.39
C ALA A 282 17.45 -3.49 0.95
N ASP A 283 16.40 -3.36 0.13
CA ASP A 283 14.98 -3.75 0.34
C ASP A 283 14.30 -3.20 1.61
N ARG A 284 13.33 -2.30 1.41
CA ARG A 284 12.86 -1.40 2.48
C ARG A 284 11.36 -1.22 2.59
N ASN A 285 10.65 -1.39 1.47
CA ASN A 285 9.23 -1.12 1.41
C ASN A 285 8.50 -2.33 0.84
N VAL A 286 7.43 -2.73 1.51
CA VAL A 286 6.37 -3.56 0.96
C VAL A 286 5.11 -2.72 0.99
N PHE A 287 4.48 -2.55 -0.16
CA PHE A 287 3.15 -1.96 -0.28
C PHE A 287 2.25 -2.95 -1.00
N ALA A 288 1.14 -3.29 -0.34
CA ALA A 288 -0.04 -3.85 -0.97
C ALA A 288 -1.10 -2.76 -0.92
N GLY A 289 -1.71 -2.42 -2.04
CA GLY A 289 -2.83 -1.49 -2.11
C GLY A 289 -3.99 -1.99 -1.27
N ASP A 290 -4.73 -3.02 -1.65
CA ASP A 290 -5.90 -3.37 -0.83
C ASP A 290 -5.66 -4.49 0.21
N ALA A 291 -5.10 -5.62 -0.22
CA ALA A 291 -5.02 -6.85 0.58
C ALA A 291 -3.58 -7.30 0.86
N GLY A 292 -3.20 -7.29 2.14
CA GLY A 292 -1.97 -7.93 2.61
C GLY A 292 -1.95 -9.46 2.46
N GLY A 293 -3.11 -10.07 2.18
CA GLY A 293 -3.30 -11.49 1.92
C GLY A 293 -3.89 -11.77 0.55
N ASN A 294 -4.94 -12.60 0.48
CA ASN A 294 -5.58 -12.99 -0.77
C ASN A 294 -6.86 -12.19 -1.03
N MET A 295 -7.25 -12.07 -2.30
CA MET A 295 -8.57 -11.59 -2.72
C MET A 295 -9.41 -12.73 -3.32
N SER A 296 -10.69 -12.79 -2.94
CA SER A 296 -11.59 -13.87 -3.38
C SER A 296 -13.06 -13.45 -3.45
N GLY A 297 -13.91 -14.31 -4.03
CA GLY A 297 -15.31 -14.01 -4.29
C GLY A 297 -15.49 -12.99 -5.42
N LEU A 298 -16.11 -11.86 -5.12
CA LEU A 298 -16.30 -10.69 -5.97
C LEU A 298 -15.69 -9.44 -5.32
N ALA A 299 -14.63 -9.64 -4.53
CA ALA A 299 -13.87 -8.54 -3.96
C ALA A 299 -13.30 -7.66 -5.08
N ARG A 300 -13.13 -6.36 -4.79
CA ARG A 300 -12.59 -5.39 -5.73
C ARG A 300 -11.50 -4.61 -5.04
N GLY A 301 -10.37 -4.46 -5.70
CA GLY A 301 -9.37 -3.51 -5.27
C GLY A 301 -9.63 -2.12 -5.85
N GLY A 302 -8.83 -1.17 -5.41
CA GLY A 302 -8.84 0.21 -5.84
C GLY A 302 -7.66 0.55 -6.75
N ASP A 303 -7.63 1.80 -7.22
CA ASP A 303 -6.53 2.27 -8.06
C ASP A 303 -5.45 2.91 -7.17
N ASP A 304 -4.39 2.16 -6.86
CA ASP A 304 -3.37 2.53 -5.89
C ASP A 304 -2.15 3.20 -6.51
N THR A 305 -1.42 3.97 -5.70
CA THR A 305 -0.28 4.72 -6.17
C THR A 305 0.89 4.66 -5.20
N PHE A 306 2.04 4.18 -5.68
CA PHE A 306 3.31 4.28 -4.97
C PHE A 306 4.28 5.23 -5.67
N ASN A 307 4.48 6.40 -5.07
CA ASN A 307 5.51 7.35 -5.46
C ASN A 307 6.79 7.16 -4.63
N LYS A 308 7.86 6.73 -5.27
CA LYS A 308 9.17 6.54 -4.64
C LYS A 308 10.21 7.52 -5.19
N THR A 309 10.67 8.43 -4.34
CA THR A 309 11.79 9.34 -4.67
C THR A 309 13.08 9.00 -3.90
N GLY A 310 12.98 8.15 -2.88
CA GLY A 310 14.07 7.73 -2.01
C GLY A 310 15.02 6.68 -2.59
N LEU A 311 16.04 6.28 -1.81
CA LEU A 311 16.94 5.16 -2.17
C LEU A 311 16.34 3.80 -1.75
N GLY A 312 16.98 2.71 -2.16
CA GLY A 312 16.67 1.34 -1.73
C GLY A 312 15.59 0.65 -2.56
N GLY A 313 15.44 -0.66 -2.36
CA GLY A 313 14.53 -1.54 -3.12
C GLY A 313 13.14 -1.59 -2.51
N SER A 314 12.14 -1.88 -3.32
CA SER A 314 10.74 -1.95 -2.90
C SER A 314 10.00 -3.09 -3.60
N THR A 315 8.99 -3.63 -2.93
CA THR A 315 8.01 -4.52 -3.53
C THR A 315 6.64 -3.86 -3.50
N PHE A 316 6.01 -3.80 -4.67
CA PHE A 316 4.67 -3.28 -4.88
C PHE A 316 3.77 -4.41 -5.37
N TYR A 317 2.61 -4.52 -4.74
CA TYR A 317 1.45 -5.26 -5.19
C TYR A 317 0.34 -4.22 -5.27
N GLY A 318 -0.33 -4.06 -6.41
CA GLY A 318 -1.46 -3.13 -6.48
C GLY A 318 -2.58 -3.65 -5.61
N ASP A 319 -3.24 -4.75 -5.93
CA ASP A 319 -4.34 -5.17 -5.04
C ASP A 319 -3.96 -6.19 -3.98
N ALA A 320 -3.31 -7.29 -4.33
CA ALA A 320 -3.13 -8.45 -3.45
C ALA A 320 -1.67 -8.88 -3.34
N ALA A 321 -1.13 -8.86 -2.12
CA ALA A 321 0.18 -9.47 -1.85
C ALA A 321 0.20 -11.00 -2.06
N GLY A 322 -0.98 -11.64 -2.00
CA GLY A 322 -1.20 -13.07 -2.21
C GLY A 322 -1.87 -13.40 -3.55
N ASP A 323 -2.81 -14.35 -3.50
CA ASP A 323 -3.55 -14.82 -4.67
C ASP A 323 -4.83 -14.02 -4.91
N MET A 324 -5.23 -13.88 -6.17
CA MET A 324 -6.56 -13.45 -6.59
C MET A 324 -7.34 -14.63 -7.18
N SER A 325 -8.58 -14.83 -6.76
CA SER A 325 -9.36 -16.02 -7.14
C SER A 325 -10.87 -15.75 -7.26
N ASP A 326 -11.62 -16.78 -7.64
CA ASP A 326 -13.05 -16.71 -7.99
C ASP A 326 -13.34 -15.67 -9.09
N GLY A 327 -13.89 -14.51 -8.75
CA GLY A 327 -14.17 -13.40 -9.65
C GLY A 327 -13.77 -12.07 -9.00
N ALA A 328 -12.67 -12.08 -8.24
CA ALA A 328 -12.04 -10.86 -7.75
C ALA A 328 -11.59 -9.98 -8.93
N HIS A 329 -11.60 -8.66 -8.76
CA HIS A 329 -11.16 -7.71 -9.77
C HIS A 329 -10.13 -6.78 -9.14
N GLY A 330 -9.00 -6.61 -9.83
CA GLY A 330 -8.01 -5.61 -9.49
C GLY A 330 -8.40 -4.20 -9.98
N GLY A 331 -7.71 -3.20 -9.46
CA GLY A 331 -7.75 -1.81 -9.89
C GLY A 331 -6.55 -1.46 -10.77
N ASN A 332 -6.47 -0.19 -11.19
CA ASN A 332 -5.44 0.26 -12.13
C ASN A 332 -4.34 1.00 -11.38
N ASP A 333 -3.25 0.30 -11.14
CA ASP A 333 -2.24 0.67 -10.18
C ASP A 333 -1.07 1.41 -10.80
N THR A 334 -0.43 2.25 -9.99
CA THR A 334 0.69 3.07 -10.44
C THR A 334 1.88 2.98 -9.50
N PHE A 335 2.96 2.36 -9.97
CA PHE A 335 4.27 2.46 -9.32
C PHE A 335 5.17 3.42 -10.09
N GLN A 336 5.58 4.50 -9.44
CA GLN A 336 6.51 5.46 -10.01
C GLN A 336 7.74 5.63 -9.13
N ALA A 337 8.89 5.23 -9.68
CA ALA A 337 10.17 5.46 -9.04
C ALA A 337 10.99 6.54 -9.76
N SER A 338 11.59 7.46 -8.99
CA SER A 338 12.48 8.51 -9.50
C SER A 338 13.84 8.58 -8.79
N GLY A 339 13.97 7.90 -7.64
CA GLY A 339 15.21 7.81 -6.88
C GLY A 339 16.22 6.82 -7.48
N THR A 340 17.44 6.77 -6.92
CA THR A 340 18.50 5.81 -7.27
C THR A 340 18.33 4.50 -6.49
N GLN A 341 18.30 3.35 -7.16
CA GLN A 341 17.58 2.18 -6.64
C GLN A 341 18.48 0.97 -6.36
N ASP A 342 18.12 0.23 -5.30
CA ASP A 342 18.31 -1.23 -5.28
C ASP A 342 17.10 -1.88 -6.02
N GLN A 343 17.01 -3.20 -6.10
CA GLN A 343 15.97 -3.89 -6.88
C GLN A 343 14.54 -3.48 -6.48
N ASN A 344 13.74 -3.07 -7.47
CA ASN A 344 12.28 -2.98 -7.35
C ASN A 344 11.61 -4.20 -7.96
N VAL A 345 10.53 -4.63 -7.32
CA VAL A 345 9.64 -5.69 -7.80
C VAL A 345 8.23 -5.15 -7.83
N PHE A 346 7.59 -5.20 -8.98
CA PHE A 346 6.24 -4.74 -9.22
C PHE A 346 5.39 -5.90 -9.72
N TYR A 347 4.23 -6.07 -9.10
CA TYR A 347 3.08 -6.82 -9.58
C TYR A 347 1.94 -5.81 -9.61
N GLY A 348 1.28 -5.61 -10.74
CA GLY A 348 0.19 -4.67 -10.80
C GLY A 348 -1.00 -5.14 -10.00
N ASP A 349 -1.46 -6.39 -10.09
CA ASP A 349 -2.52 -6.87 -9.19
C ASP A 349 -2.01 -7.84 -8.10
N ALA A 350 -1.46 -8.99 -8.49
CA ALA A 350 -1.30 -10.15 -7.60
C ALA A 350 0.16 -10.62 -7.43
N GLY A 351 0.65 -10.56 -6.19
CA GLY A 351 1.95 -11.12 -5.83
C GLY A 351 2.07 -12.64 -5.98
N GLY A 352 0.92 -13.34 -6.01
CA GLY A 352 0.80 -14.78 -6.17
C GLY A 352 0.15 -15.18 -7.49
N ASN A 353 -0.84 -16.07 -7.41
CA ASN A 353 -1.60 -16.54 -8.56
C ASN A 353 -2.91 -15.75 -8.76
N MET A 354 -3.11 -15.21 -9.95
CA MET A 354 -4.41 -14.78 -10.44
C MET A 354 -5.13 -15.96 -11.13
N GLY A 355 -6.22 -16.45 -10.54
CA GLY A 355 -6.88 -17.70 -10.91
C GLY A 355 -8.38 -17.60 -11.13
N ASP A 356 -8.99 -18.73 -11.50
CA ASP A 356 -10.43 -18.86 -11.75
C ASP A 356 -10.97 -17.89 -12.81
N GLN A 357 -11.71 -16.85 -12.44
CA GLN A 357 -12.23 -15.80 -13.32
C GLN A 357 -11.80 -14.42 -12.80
N ALA A 358 -10.70 -14.35 -12.05
CA ALA A 358 -10.14 -13.09 -11.61
C ALA A 358 -9.72 -12.23 -12.82
N VAL A 359 -9.78 -10.91 -12.64
CA VAL A 359 -9.50 -9.92 -13.68
C VAL A 359 -8.52 -8.91 -13.11
N GLY A 360 -7.41 -8.68 -13.81
CA GLY A 360 -6.45 -7.63 -13.50
C GLY A 360 -6.87 -6.27 -14.04
N GLY A 361 -6.23 -5.20 -13.55
CA GLY A 361 -6.39 -3.84 -14.03
C GLY A 361 -5.32 -3.39 -15.01
N ASP A 362 -5.52 -2.22 -15.62
CA ASP A 362 -4.60 -1.63 -16.59
C ASP A 362 -3.50 -0.82 -15.86
N ASP A 363 -2.38 -1.45 -15.55
CA ASP A 363 -1.39 -0.96 -14.60
C ASP A 363 -0.27 -0.13 -15.22
N THR A 364 0.41 0.66 -14.40
CA THR A 364 1.50 1.53 -14.81
C THR A 364 2.74 1.36 -13.93
N TYR A 365 3.81 0.87 -14.53
CA TYR A 365 5.13 0.80 -13.92
C TYR A 365 6.09 1.80 -14.56
N ILE A 366 6.78 2.60 -13.74
CA ILE A 366 7.88 3.47 -14.17
C ILE A 366 9.11 3.18 -13.31
N GLY A 367 10.07 2.48 -13.92
CA GLY A 367 11.23 1.92 -13.23
C GLY A 367 12.26 2.92 -12.73
N GLY A 368 12.34 4.14 -13.25
CA GLY A 368 13.28 5.16 -12.76
C GLY A 368 14.76 4.79 -12.98
N ASN A 369 15.69 5.38 -12.22
CA ASN A 369 17.13 5.18 -12.48
C ASN A 369 17.66 3.81 -11.98
N VAL A 370 18.34 3.06 -12.84
CA VAL A 370 18.91 1.73 -12.53
C VAL A 370 20.44 1.74 -12.37
N PHE A 371 20.99 0.71 -11.69
CA PHE A 371 22.43 0.43 -11.62
C PHE A 371 22.74 -1.04 -11.89
N SER A 372 23.89 -1.26 -12.52
CA SER A 372 24.41 -2.53 -13.07
C SER A 372 24.42 -3.83 -12.24
N GLN A 373 23.96 -3.85 -10.99
CA GLN A 373 24.13 -5.01 -10.10
C GLN A 373 22.81 -5.62 -9.61
N LEU A 374 21.68 -4.94 -9.82
CA LEU A 374 20.37 -5.36 -9.32
C LEU A 374 19.33 -5.08 -10.39
N ALA A 375 18.62 -6.13 -10.81
CA ALA A 375 17.66 -6.04 -11.90
C ALA A 375 16.27 -5.76 -11.36
N ASN A 376 15.64 -4.70 -11.87
CA ASN A 376 14.23 -4.41 -11.60
C ASN A 376 13.35 -5.47 -12.27
N GLN A 377 12.20 -5.78 -11.65
CA GLN A 377 11.23 -6.74 -12.17
C GLN A 377 9.85 -6.09 -12.17
N ALA A 378 9.20 -6.06 -13.32
CA ALA A 378 7.81 -5.64 -13.45
C ALA A 378 7.03 -6.73 -14.16
N TYR A 379 5.97 -7.21 -13.49
CA TYR A 379 4.92 -8.05 -14.04
C TYR A 379 3.66 -7.18 -14.02
N GLY A 380 3.00 -6.99 -15.16
CA GLY A 380 1.85 -6.11 -15.22
C GLY A 380 0.71 -6.60 -14.36
N ASP A 381 0.28 -7.86 -14.44
CA ASP A 381 -0.74 -8.37 -13.51
C ASP A 381 -0.15 -9.12 -12.30
N ALA A 382 0.60 -10.22 -12.55
CA ALA A 382 0.74 -11.25 -11.53
C ALA A 382 2.02 -12.08 -11.58
N SER A 383 2.33 -12.77 -10.47
CA SER A 383 3.40 -13.77 -10.50
C SER A 383 3.02 -14.97 -11.36
N THR A 384 1.78 -15.44 -11.29
CA THR A 384 1.27 -16.49 -12.19
C THR A 384 -0.20 -16.27 -12.53
N MET A 385 -0.63 -16.68 -13.72
CA MET A 385 -2.03 -16.70 -14.11
C MET A 385 -2.50 -18.12 -14.49
N SER A 386 -3.71 -18.47 -14.07
CA SER A 386 -4.31 -19.79 -14.33
C SER A 386 -5.84 -19.74 -14.42
N GLY A 387 -6.47 -20.89 -14.70
CA GLY A 387 -7.92 -20.96 -14.88
C GLY A 387 -8.39 -20.20 -16.11
N HIS A 388 -9.31 -19.26 -15.92
CA HIS A 388 -9.85 -18.32 -16.91
C HIS A 388 -9.59 -16.86 -16.47
N ALA A 389 -8.47 -16.61 -15.78
CA ALA A 389 -8.05 -15.26 -15.43
C ALA A 389 -7.82 -14.41 -16.67
N HIS A 390 -8.05 -13.10 -16.56
CA HIS A 390 -7.79 -12.13 -17.62
C HIS A 390 -6.87 -11.04 -17.09
N GLY A 391 -5.76 -10.79 -17.77
CA GLY A 391 -4.89 -9.67 -17.50
C GLY A 391 -5.44 -8.35 -18.02
N GLY A 392 -4.92 -7.25 -17.48
CA GLY A 392 -5.16 -5.89 -17.96
C GLY A 392 -4.13 -5.45 -19.00
N ASN A 393 -4.30 -4.24 -19.53
CA ASN A 393 -3.46 -3.69 -20.59
C ASN A 393 -2.46 -2.71 -19.99
N ASP A 394 -1.26 -3.19 -19.74
CA ASP A 394 -0.30 -2.54 -18.87
C ASP A 394 0.62 -1.60 -19.63
N THR A 395 1.12 -0.58 -18.92
CA THR A 395 2.17 0.30 -19.39
C THR A 395 3.40 0.14 -18.52
N LEU A 396 4.38 -0.62 -19.02
CA LEU A 396 5.61 -0.91 -18.30
C LEU A 396 6.77 -0.14 -18.93
N VAL A 397 7.35 0.79 -18.15
CA VAL A 397 8.51 1.58 -18.56
C VAL A 397 9.73 1.12 -17.76
N GLY A 398 10.73 0.60 -18.47
CA GLY A 398 11.98 0.16 -17.88
C GLY A 398 12.82 1.29 -17.30
N GLY A 399 14.00 0.91 -16.82
CA GLY A 399 14.89 1.83 -16.13
C GLY A 399 15.57 2.85 -17.05
N ASP A 400 16.05 3.93 -16.44
CA ASP A 400 17.01 4.86 -17.04
C ASP A 400 18.43 4.52 -16.52
N ASP A 401 19.27 3.86 -17.32
CA ASP A 401 20.69 3.69 -17.05
C ASP A 401 21.57 4.77 -17.72
N PRO A 402 22.20 5.69 -16.96
CA PRO A 402 23.14 6.65 -17.52
C PRO A 402 24.48 6.02 -17.97
N ASN A 403 24.73 4.74 -17.72
CA ASN A 403 25.98 4.03 -18.01
C ASN A 403 25.75 2.82 -18.93
N PRO A 404 26.03 2.94 -20.23
CA PRO A 404 25.84 1.83 -21.16
C PRO A 404 26.61 0.57 -20.75
N HIS A 405 25.90 -0.56 -20.76
CA HIS A 405 26.46 -1.87 -20.44
C HIS A 405 26.75 -2.69 -21.70
N PRO A 406 27.71 -3.65 -21.64
CA PRO A 406 27.93 -4.54 -22.76
C PRO A 406 26.71 -5.45 -22.99
N ALA A 407 26.39 -5.74 -24.25
CA ALA A 407 25.32 -6.66 -24.62
C ALA A 407 25.34 -7.96 -23.80
N GLY A 408 24.16 -8.39 -23.33
CA GLY A 408 23.94 -9.59 -22.52
C GLY A 408 24.01 -9.39 -21.00
N SER A 409 24.10 -8.15 -20.51
CA SER A 409 23.55 -7.81 -19.18
C SER A 409 22.12 -7.33 -19.36
N TYR A 410 21.27 -7.51 -18.35
CA TYR A 410 19.92 -6.95 -18.33
C TYR A 410 19.65 -6.32 -16.96
N GLU A 411 19.25 -5.05 -16.97
CA GLU A 411 19.00 -4.24 -15.77
C GLU A 411 17.50 -4.17 -15.43
N THR A 412 16.61 -4.40 -16.40
CA THR A 412 15.18 -4.53 -16.16
C THR A 412 14.64 -5.79 -16.82
N THR A 413 13.75 -6.49 -16.10
CA THR A 413 12.85 -7.48 -16.67
C THR A 413 11.45 -6.90 -16.70
N LEU A 414 10.89 -6.76 -17.89
CA LEU A 414 9.50 -6.33 -18.11
C LEU A 414 8.72 -7.51 -18.67
N VAL A 415 7.59 -7.83 -18.06
CA VAL A 415 6.70 -8.91 -18.48
C VAL A 415 5.30 -8.33 -18.46
N GLY A 416 4.63 -8.27 -19.61
CA GLY A 416 3.35 -7.60 -19.74
C GLY A 416 2.31 -8.15 -18.77
N ASP A 417 1.98 -9.44 -18.81
CA ASP A 417 0.99 -9.99 -17.87
C ASP A 417 1.64 -10.60 -16.62
N ALA A 418 2.36 -11.72 -16.82
CA ALA A 418 2.73 -12.57 -15.71
C ALA A 418 3.95 -13.42 -15.96
N LYS A 419 4.67 -13.78 -14.89
CA LYS A 419 5.83 -14.67 -15.04
C LYS A 419 5.48 -16.00 -15.71
N SER A 420 4.32 -16.57 -15.39
CA SER A 420 3.84 -17.80 -16.01
C SER A 420 2.33 -17.79 -16.18
N MET A 421 1.86 -18.15 -17.37
CA MET A 421 0.44 -18.32 -17.68
C MET A 421 0.12 -19.78 -18.02
N SER A 422 -1.06 -20.23 -17.60
CA SER A 422 -1.50 -21.62 -17.80
C SER A 422 -3.02 -21.75 -18.00
N ASP A 423 -3.46 -22.98 -18.28
CA ASP A 423 -4.87 -23.34 -18.50
C ASP A 423 -5.54 -22.54 -19.61
N TYR A 424 -6.45 -21.62 -19.31
CA TYR A 424 -7.16 -20.76 -20.26
C TYR A 424 -7.01 -19.27 -19.87
N ALA A 425 -5.96 -18.92 -19.13
CA ALA A 425 -5.63 -17.54 -18.83
C ALA A 425 -5.44 -16.75 -20.13
N SER A 426 -5.86 -15.48 -20.12
CA SER A 426 -5.69 -14.57 -21.25
C SER A 426 -4.96 -13.32 -20.79
N GLY A 427 -3.94 -12.92 -21.53
CA GLY A 427 -3.22 -11.67 -21.30
C GLY A 427 -3.94 -10.46 -21.89
N GLY A 428 -3.55 -9.27 -21.46
CA GLY A 428 -3.93 -8.00 -22.05
C GLY A 428 -2.93 -7.51 -23.09
N ASN A 429 -3.20 -6.34 -23.65
CA ASN A 429 -2.43 -5.79 -24.78
C ASN A 429 -1.50 -4.69 -24.26
N ASP A 430 -0.26 -5.05 -24.04
CA ASP A 430 0.62 -4.27 -23.20
C ASP A 430 1.45 -3.30 -24.01
N LYS A 431 1.91 -2.26 -23.32
CA LYS A 431 2.83 -1.26 -23.84
C LYS A 431 4.10 -1.29 -23.03
N LEU A 432 5.13 -1.89 -23.61
CA LEU A 432 6.43 -2.06 -22.97
C LEU A 432 7.43 -1.08 -23.59
N VAL A 433 7.91 -0.15 -22.77
CA VAL A 433 8.90 0.87 -23.17
C VAL A 433 10.22 0.51 -22.50
N SER A 434 11.27 0.18 -23.26
CA SER A 434 12.54 -0.27 -22.66
C SER A 434 13.19 0.82 -21.79
N GLY A 435 13.23 2.05 -22.29
CA GLY A 435 13.93 3.14 -21.61
C GLY A 435 15.36 3.22 -22.10
N THR A 436 16.32 3.31 -21.18
CA THR A 436 17.77 3.26 -21.49
C THR A 436 18.43 2.21 -20.62
N GLY A 437 19.33 1.41 -21.17
CA GLY A 437 19.93 0.29 -20.43
C GLY A 437 19.92 -0.93 -21.33
N ASN A 438 19.98 -2.12 -20.78
CA ASN A 438 19.66 -3.33 -21.52
C ASN A 438 18.48 -3.99 -20.80
N ASP A 439 17.39 -4.22 -21.50
CA ASP A 439 16.17 -4.76 -20.91
C ASP A 439 15.81 -6.12 -21.53
N ASP A 440 15.21 -6.97 -20.70
CA ASP A 440 14.70 -8.29 -21.06
C ASP A 440 13.17 -8.25 -21.00
N ILE A 441 12.52 -8.35 -22.16
CA ILE A 441 11.13 -7.91 -22.34
C ILE A 441 10.27 -9.07 -22.89
N TRP A 442 9.17 -9.35 -22.22
CA TRP A 442 8.11 -10.26 -22.65
C TRP A 442 6.81 -9.50 -22.84
N GLY A 443 6.16 -9.73 -23.97
CA GLY A 443 4.83 -9.23 -24.25
C GLY A 443 3.83 -9.80 -23.25
N ASP A 444 3.80 -11.13 -23.11
CA ASP A 444 2.80 -11.79 -22.26
C ASP A 444 3.44 -12.37 -20.99
N ALA A 445 4.30 -13.39 -21.18
CA ALA A 445 4.76 -14.23 -20.09
C ALA A 445 6.03 -15.00 -20.42
N GLN A 446 6.88 -15.17 -19.40
CA GLN A 446 8.12 -15.96 -19.55
C GLN A 446 7.84 -17.44 -19.81
N VAL A 447 6.68 -17.94 -19.37
CA VAL A 447 6.26 -19.34 -19.57
C VAL A 447 4.77 -19.41 -19.85
N MET A 448 4.41 -19.81 -21.07
CA MET A 448 3.02 -20.12 -21.43
C MET A 448 2.78 -21.63 -21.54
N LEU A 449 1.75 -22.12 -20.86
CA LEU A 449 1.36 -23.54 -20.83
C LEU A 449 -0.13 -23.73 -21.13
N GLY A 450 -0.51 -24.95 -21.56
CA GLY A 450 -1.92 -25.29 -21.77
C GLY A 450 -2.53 -24.58 -22.98
N PHE A 451 -3.64 -23.88 -22.75
CA PHE A 451 -4.36 -23.06 -23.73
C PHE A 451 -4.34 -21.56 -23.36
N ALA A 452 -3.36 -21.13 -22.57
CA ALA A 452 -3.16 -19.72 -22.26
C ALA A 452 -2.95 -18.92 -23.56
N ASN A 453 -3.47 -17.70 -23.61
CA ASN A 453 -3.32 -16.80 -24.75
C ASN A 453 -2.74 -15.48 -24.27
N GLY A 454 -1.82 -14.95 -25.02
CA GLY A 454 -1.31 -13.60 -24.90
C GLY A 454 -2.21 -12.57 -25.52
N GLY A 455 -1.81 -11.31 -25.42
CA GLY A 455 -2.43 -10.17 -26.06
C GLY A 455 -1.69 -9.70 -27.30
N ASN A 456 -1.84 -8.42 -27.64
CA ASN A 456 -1.22 -7.82 -28.83
C ASN A 456 -0.38 -6.63 -28.40
N ASP A 457 0.90 -6.89 -28.19
CA ASP A 457 1.72 -5.97 -27.42
C ASP A 457 2.44 -4.98 -28.29
N THR A 458 2.85 -3.88 -27.68
CA THR A 458 3.61 -2.80 -28.32
C THR A 458 4.92 -2.60 -27.59
N PHE A 459 6.01 -2.98 -28.25
CA PHE A 459 7.38 -2.77 -27.78
C PHE A 459 7.90 -1.45 -28.33
N VAL A 460 8.18 -0.48 -27.46
CA VAL A 460 8.53 0.89 -27.82
C VAL A 460 10.01 1.16 -27.56
N PHE A 461 10.74 1.53 -28.62
CA PHE A 461 12.17 1.86 -28.54
C PHE A 461 12.44 3.32 -28.89
N ASN A 462 13.49 3.87 -28.28
CA ASN A 462 13.92 5.24 -28.49
C ASN A 462 15.44 5.33 -28.71
N PHE A 463 15.96 6.55 -28.79
CA PHE A 463 17.39 6.77 -28.81
C PHE A 463 18.02 6.26 -27.51
N ASP A 464 19.20 5.65 -27.63
CA ASP A 464 19.99 5.17 -26.50
C ASP A 464 19.30 4.10 -25.63
N SER A 465 18.39 3.31 -26.22
CA SER A 465 17.76 2.14 -25.58
C SER A 465 18.72 0.99 -25.27
N GLY A 466 19.96 1.01 -25.78
CA GLY A 466 21.00 0.05 -25.44
C GLY A 466 20.85 -1.32 -26.12
N HIS A 467 21.03 -2.43 -25.39
CA HIS A 467 21.05 -3.79 -25.95
C HIS A 467 19.90 -4.64 -25.42
N ASP A 468 18.72 -4.42 -25.96
CA ASP A 468 17.48 -5.00 -25.48
C ASP A 468 17.18 -6.37 -26.08
N ARG A 469 16.24 -7.08 -25.46
CA ARG A 469 15.73 -8.34 -25.96
C ARG A 469 14.22 -8.43 -25.82
N ILE A 470 13.56 -8.81 -26.90
CA ILE A 470 12.17 -9.26 -26.89
C ILE A 470 12.19 -10.78 -26.97
N GLU A 471 11.56 -11.45 -26.00
CA GLU A 471 11.72 -12.89 -25.79
C GLU A 471 10.57 -13.75 -26.36
N ASP A 472 9.41 -13.16 -26.67
CA ASP A 472 8.19 -13.88 -27.06
C ASP A 472 7.35 -13.17 -28.15
N PHE A 473 7.96 -12.40 -29.04
CA PHE A 473 7.27 -11.60 -30.07
C PHE A 473 6.30 -12.42 -30.94
N GLY A 474 5.00 -12.14 -30.80
CA GLY A 474 3.89 -12.74 -31.51
C GLY A 474 3.65 -12.15 -32.91
N GLN A 475 3.43 -13.02 -33.90
CA GLN A 475 3.20 -12.63 -35.30
C GLN A 475 1.88 -13.19 -35.86
N ALA A 476 0.92 -13.43 -34.96
CA ALA A 476 -0.39 -14.03 -35.19
C ALA A 476 -0.35 -15.47 -35.73
N LEU A 477 0.72 -16.23 -35.42
CA LEU A 477 0.86 -17.64 -35.83
C LEU A 477 0.61 -18.63 -34.68
N SER A 478 0.61 -18.15 -33.44
CA SER A 478 0.35 -18.94 -32.23
C SER A 478 -0.55 -18.19 -31.23
N ASN A 479 -0.45 -18.57 -29.97
CA ASN A 479 -1.17 -18.00 -28.85
C ASN A 479 -0.46 -16.76 -28.27
N LEU A 480 0.67 -16.31 -28.83
CA LEU A 480 1.40 -15.08 -28.47
C LEU A 480 0.79 -13.79 -29.07
N GLY A 481 -0.35 -13.90 -29.75
CA GLY A 481 -1.01 -12.75 -30.40
C GLY A 481 -0.23 -12.06 -31.52
N SER A 482 -0.48 -10.75 -31.72
CA SER A 482 -0.09 -9.97 -32.91
C SER A 482 0.60 -8.66 -32.52
N ASP A 483 1.89 -8.73 -32.27
CA ASP A 483 2.64 -7.65 -31.65
C ASP A 483 3.20 -6.65 -32.65
N HIS A 484 3.61 -5.50 -32.12
CA HIS A 484 4.20 -4.42 -32.88
C HIS A 484 5.45 -3.85 -32.20
N ILE A 485 6.45 -3.53 -33.00
CA ILE A 485 7.63 -2.77 -32.58
C ILE A 485 7.48 -1.32 -33.02
N ASP A 486 7.33 -0.40 -32.07
CA ASP A 486 7.26 1.04 -32.32
C ASP A 486 8.65 1.66 -32.41
N VAL A 487 9.01 2.07 -33.63
CA VAL A 487 10.25 2.76 -33.98
C VAL A 487 10.00 4.21 -34.41
N SER A 488 8.79 4.72 -34.20
CA SER A 488 8.37 6.03 -34.68
C SER A 488 9.18 7.18 -34.05
N ALA A 489 9.55 7.04 -32.77
CA ALA A 489 10.37 8.01 -32.04
C ALA A 489 11.78 8.16 -32.62
N LEU A 490 12.32 7.11 -33.25
CA LEU A 490 13.62 7.11 -33.92
C LEU A 490 13.61 7.85 -35.27
N GLY A 491 12.43 8.23 -35.77
CA GLY A 491 12.27 8.88 -37.07
C GLY A 491 12.39 7.93 -38.26
N ILE A 492 12.31 6.61 -38.03
CA ILE A 492 12.32 5.57 -39.07
C ILE A 492 10.95 5.54 -39.73
N ALA A 493 10.91 5.76 -41.05
CA ALA A 493 9.65 5.96 -41.78
C ALA A 493 9.27 4.77 -42.67
N ASP A 494 10.18 3.84 -42.94
CA ASP A 494 9.93 2.69 -43.82
C ASP A 494 10.73 1.45 -43.36
N PHE A 495 10.19 0.26 -43.62
CA PHE A 495 10.83 -1.01 -43.29
C PHE A 495 12.22 -1.17 -43.94
N SER A 496 12.43 -0.59 -45.13
CA SER A 496 13.72 -0.62 -45.82
C SER A 496 14.81 0.26 -45.19
N ASP A 497 14.43 1.14 -44.25
CA ASP A 497 15.37 1.94 -43.47
C ASP A 497 15.93 1.16 -42.25
N LEU A 498 15.35 0.00 -41.91
CA LEU A 498 15.80 -0.86 -40.81
C LEU A 498 16.98 -1.74 -41.21
N SER A 499 17.99 -1.81 -40.34
CA SER A 499 19.09 -2.77 -40.45
C SER A 499 18.77 -4.04 -39.66
N ILE A 500 18.12 -5.00 -40.32
CA ILE A 500 17.72 -6.28 -39.71
C ILE A 500 18.66 -7.39 -40.16
N SER A 501 19.14 -8.19 -39.20
CA SER A 501 19.93 -9.39 -39.49
C SER A 501 19.08 -10.48 -40.17
N LYS A 502 19.72 -11.52 -40.72
CA LYS A 502 18.98 -12.65 -41.26
C LYS A 502 18.42 -13.47 -40.10
N PHE A 503 17.10 -13.71 -40.11
CA PHE A 503 16.44 -14.64 -39.19
C PHE A 503 17.15 -15.99 -39.09
N ASP A 504 17.47 -16.39 -37.86
CA ASP A 504 18.03 -17.70 -37.55
C ASP A 504 16.91 -18.67 -37.12
N PRO A 505 16.53 -19.66 -37.96
CA PRO A 505 15.46 -20.60 -37.63
C PRO A 505 15.84 -21.62 -36.55
N ALA A 506 17.10 -21.65 -36.08
CA ALA A 506 17.51 -22.52 -34.98
C ALA A 506 17.32 -21.85 -33.61
N THR A 507 17.54 -20.54 -33.53
CA THR A 507 17.38 -19.76 -32.29
C THR A 507 16.12 -18.90 -32.28
N HIS A 508 15.43 -18.77 -33.42
CA HIS A 508 14.28 -17.88 -33.63
C HIS A 508 14.62 -16.40 -33.47
N GLU A 509 15.87 -16.02 -33.71
CA GLU A 509 16.37 -14.65 -33.50
C GLU A 509 16.51 -13.86 -34.79
N SER A 510 16.12 -12.58 -34.73
CA SER A 510 16.60 -11.50 -35.59
C SER A 510 17.20 -10.39 -34.73
N THR A 511 18.16 -9.63 -35.25
CA THR A 511 18.71 -8.45 -34.56
C THR A 511 18.42 -7.22 -35.38
N ILE A 512 17.82 -6.21 -34.75
CA ILE A 512 17.59 -4.89 -35.35
C ILE A 512 18.65 -3.96 -34.79
N THR A 513 19.46 -3.34 -35.64
CA THR A 513 20.45 -2.34 -35.22
C THR A 513 19.98 -0.94 -35.58
N PHE A 514 19.65 -0.13 -34.58
CA PHE A 514 19.22 1.25 -34.78
C PHE A 514 20.42 2.19 -34.95
N SER A 515 21.44 2.03 -34.13
CA SER A 515 22.70 2.78 -34.18
C SER A 515 23.82 2.01 -33.46
N PRO A 516 25.09 2.45 -33.52
CA PRO A 516 26.15 1.79 -32.75
C PRO A 516 25.84 1.82 -31.25
N GLY A 517 25.71 0.64 -30.63
CA GLY A 517 25.34 0.50 -29.21
C GLY A 517 23.86 0.67 -28.91
N ASN A 518 22.99 0.62 -29.92
CA ASN A 518 21.54 0.60 -29.77
C ASN A 518 20.97 -0.47 -30.72
N ASP A 519 20.64 -1.64 -30.18
CA ASP A 519 20.12 -2.78 -30.91
C ASP A 519 19.18 -3.62 -30.05
N VAL A 520 18.24 -4.31 -30.70
CA VAL A 520 17.34 -5.25 -30.06
C VAL A 520 17.44 -6.62 -30.72
N VAL A 521 17.54 -7.66 -29.90
CA VAL A 521 17.39 -9.05 -30.34
C VAL A 521 15.92 -9.45 -30.17
N VAL A 522 15.30 -9.91 -31.24
CA VAL A 522 13.88 -10.26 -31.27
C VAL A 522 13.74 -11.76 -31.48
N HIS A 523 13.21 -12.44 -30.47
CA HIS A 523 12.68 -13.79 -30.57
C HIS A 523 11.30 -13.76 -31.20
N SER A 524 11.21 -14.28 -32.42
CA SER A 524 10.00 -14.17 -33.24
C SER A 524 9.63 -15.52 -33.85
N GLU A 525 8.36 -15.70 -34.16
CA GLU A 525 7.82 -16.93 -34.75
C GLU A 525 8.43 -17.20 -36.14
N GLU A 526 8.61 -16.14 -36.93
CA GLU A 526 9.20 -16.12 -38.26
C GLU A 526 10.06 -14.85 -38.48
N ALA A 527 10.59 -14.67 -39.70
CA ALA A 527 11.34 -13.46 -40.03
C ALA A 527 10.44 -12.20 -39.96
N LEU A 528 10.96 -11.11 -39.39
CA LEU A 528 10.27 -9.83 -39.26
C LEU A 528 9.81 -9.24 -40.60
N ARG A 529 8.63 -8.62 -40.61
CA ARG A 529 7.91 -8.10 -41.79
C ARG A 529 7.46 -6.65 -41.55
N PRO A 530 7.10 -5.89 -42.60
CA PRO A 530 6.65 -4.50 -42.44
C PRO A 530 5.44 -4.31 -41.52
N GLU A 531 4.53 -5.29 -41.46
CA GLU A 531 3.35 -5.27 -40.58
C GLU A 531 3.68 -5.38 -39.09
N ASP A 532 4.87 -5.86 -38.73
CA ASP A 532 5.30 -6.05 -37.34
C ASP A 532 5.79 -4.72 -36.70
N PHE A 533 5.67 -3.58 -37.41
CA PHE A 533 6.26 -2.29 -37.01
C PHE A 533 5.26 -1.13 -37.06
N ILE A 534 5.44 -0.21 -36.11
CA ILE A 534 4.84 1.13 -36.15
C ILE A 534 5.92 2.13 -36.54
N PHE A 535 5.73 2.81 -37.69
CA PHE A 535 6.70 3.75 -38.26
C PHE A 535 6.35 5.21 -37.96
N ALA A 536 7.36 6.08 -38.04
CA ALA A 536 7.18 7.51 -37.95
C ALA A 536 6.27 8.02 -39.09
N PRO A 537 5.37 8.98 -38.83
CA PRO A 537 4.54 9.55 -39.88
C PRO A 537 5.42 10.19 -40.97
N HIS A 538 5.12 9.91 -42.24
CA HIS A 538 5.80 10.57 -43.35
C HIS A 538 5.65 12.09 -43.21
N GLN A 539 6.77 12.81 -43.16
CA GLN A 539 6.77 14.27 -43.36
C GLN A 539 6.43 14.55 -44.83
N ASP A 540 5.14 14.50 -45.17
CA ASP A 540 4.67 15.12 -46.39
C ASP A 540 4.91 16.63 -46.25
N LEU A 541 5.85 17.14 -47.04
CA LEU A 541 6.11 18.55 -47.20
C LEU A 541 4.79 19.31 -47.37
N LEU A 542 4.38 20.05 -46.33
CA LEU A 542 3.52 21.22 -46.44
C LEU A 542 4.24 22.28 -47.28
N MET A 543 4.30 22.04 -48.59
CA MET A 543 4.60 23.04 -49.61
C MET A 543 3.44 23.02 -50.61
N ALA A 544 2.43 23.84 -50.33
CA ALA A 544 1.47 24.32 -51.31
C ALA A 544 1.15 25.78 -51.02
#